data_AF-A0A2T7TB73-F1
#
_entry.id   AF-A0A2T7TB73-F1
#
_cell.length_a   1.000
_cell.length_b   1.000
_cell.length_c   1.000
_cell.angle_alpha   90.00
_cell.angle_beta   90.00
_cell.angle_gamma   90.00
#
_symmetry.space_group_name_H-M   'P 1'
#
loop_
_entity.id
_entity.type
_entity.pdbx_description
1 polymer ?
#
loop_
_entity_poly.entity_id
_entity_poly.type
_entity_poly.pdbx_seq_one_letter_code
_entity_poly.pdbx_strand_id
1 'polypeptide(L)'
;MASGDEGTERPGGFEAATGDGPVCGTTPQARAAEVLVAFEGLLQIRRLTNTGTGDPAAVPAQWERRRPVRAVALALEAAGLPAS
;
A
#
# COMPACT_ATOMS: atom_id res chain seq x y z
N MET A 1 2.16 14.40 37.19
CA MET A 1 1.86 14.77 35.79
C MET A 1 3.10 14.55 34.95
N ALA A 2 3.18 13.39 34.31
CA ALA A 2 4.00 13.09 33.14
C ALA A 2 3.51 11.72 32.64
N SER A 3 2.31 11.72 32.06
CA SER A 3 1.72 10.55 31.39
C SER A 3 1.89 10.73 29.90
N GLY A 4 2.36 9.67 29.24
CA GLY A 4 2.18 9.44 27.82
C GLY A 4 3.40 9.69 26.94
N ASP A 5 4.49 8.96 27.17
CA ASP A 5 5.36 8.53 26.07
C ASP A 5 4.98 7.09 25.70
N GLU A 6 3.77 6.90 25.18
CA GLU A 6 3.35 5.64 24.57
C GLU A 6 3.04 5.89 23.10
N GLY A 7 4.02 5.52 22.28
CA GLY A 7 3.90 5.49 20.82
C GLY A 7 5.10 4.85 20.14
N THR A 8 5.88 4.00 20.82
CA THR A 8 6.89 3.16 20.14
C THR A 8 6.27 1.84 19.70
N GLU A 9 5.19 1.92 18.94
CA GLU A 9 4.84 0.84 18.04
C GLU A 9 4.98 1.37 16.63
N ARG A 10 6.02 0.92 15.92
CA ARG A 10 5.80 0.61 14.51
C ARG A 10 6.58 -0.62 14.04
N PRO A 11 6.00 -1.41 13.11
CA PRO A 11 4.69 -1.20 12.49
C PRO A 11 3.81 -2.45 12.34
N GLY A 12 2.52 -2.32 12.69
CA GLY A 12 1.48 -2.97 11.89
C GLY A 12 1.70 -2.60 10.42
N GLY A 13 1.62 -3.59 9.51
CA GLY A 13 2.00 -3.42 8.11
C GLY A 13 1.28 -2.26 7.40
N PHE A 14 1.82 -1.84 6.26
CA PHE A 14 1.19 -0.79 5.44
C PHE A 14 -0.26 -1.12 5.10
N GLU A 15 -1.18 -0.19 5.31
CA GLU A 15 -2.59 -0.33 4.96
C GLU A 15 -3.02 0.70 3.91
N ALA A 16 -3.51 0.20 2.77
CA ALA A 16 -4.02 1.03 1.69
C ALA A 16 -5.34 1.68 2.12
N ALA A 17 -5.58 2.92 1.69
CA ALA A 17 -6.85 3.60 1.90
C ALA A 17 -7.85 2.97 0.93
N THR A 18 -8.71 2.09 1.42
CA THR A 18 -9.70 1.37 0.62
C THR A 18 -11.02 2.13 0.45
N GLY A 19 -11.14 3.32 1.04
CA GLY A 19 -12.35 4.16 1.01
C GLY A 19 -13.35 3.87 2.15
N ASP A 20 -13.24 2.72 2.80
CA ASP A 20 -14.11 2.26 3.90
C ASP A 20 -13.46 2.37 5.30
N GLY A 21 -12.20 2.79 5.36
CA GLY A 21 -11.40 2.90 6.58
C GLY A 21 -11.34 4.30 7.19
N PRO A 22 -10.84 4.44 8.42
CA PRO A 22 -10.60 5.73 9.03
C PRO A 22 -9.60 6.55 8.20
N VAL A 23 -9.81 7.86 8.15
CA VAL A 23 -8.87 8.77 7.48
C VAL A 23 -7.49 8.61 8.13
N CYS A 24 -6.47 8.43 7.30
CA CYS A 24 -5.11 8.29 7.78
C CYS A 24 -4.67 9.58 8.49
N GLY A 25 -4.24 9.48 9.75
CA GLY A 25 -3.83 10.63 10.56
C GLY A 25 -2.44 11.19 10.24
N THR A 26 -1.81 10.75 9.14
CA THR A 26 -0.48 11.19 8.73
C THR A 26 -0.54 12.41 7.82
N THR A 27 0.57 13.13 7.67
CA THR A 27 0.65 14.24 6.72
C THR A 27 0.63 13.71 5.28
N PRO A 28 0.13 14.49 4.30
CA PRO A 28 0.09 14.06 2.90
C PRO A 28 1.46 13.63 2.35
N GLN A 29 2.55 14.29 2.75
CA GLN A 29 3.91 13.96 2.34
C GLN A 29 4.40 12.65 2.94
N ALA A 30 4.09 12.40 4.22
CA ALA A 30 4.42 11.13 4.87
C ALA A 30 3.63 9.97 4.23
N ARG A 31 2.34 10.19 3.95
CA ARG A 31 1.50 9.21 3.24
C ARG A 31 2.06 8.89 1.85
N ALA A 32 2.43 9.90 1.08
CA ALA A 32 3.02 9.70 -0.25
C ALA A 32 4.31 8.86 -0.20
N ALA A 33 5.19 9.13 0.78
CA ALA A 33 6.41 8.35 0.96
C ALA A 33 6.11 6.88 1.31
N GLU A 34 5.16 6.64 2.22
CA GLU A 34 4.75 5.27 2.60
C GLU A 34 4.11 4.51 1.43
N VAL A 35 3.25 5.17 0.66
CA VAL A 35 2.61 4.61 -0.54
C VAL A 35 3.65 4.21 -1.59
N LEU A 36 4.65 5.07 -1.86
CA LEU A 36 5.72 4.75 -2.80
C LEU A 36 6.53 3.53 -2.36
N VAL A 37 6.89 3.44 -1.09
CA VAL A 37 7.62 2.28 -0.53
C VAL A 37 6.78 1.01 -0.65
N ALA A 38 5.50 1.08 -0.30
CA ALA A 38 4.59 -0.07 -0.38
C ALA A 38 4.37 -0.53 -1.82
N PHE A 39 4.22 0.42 -2.76
CA PHE A 39 4.02 0.13 -4.17
C PHE A 39 5.27 -0.49 -4.81
N GLU A 40 6.47 0.01 -4.50
CA GLU A 40 7.72 -0.62 -4.94
C GLU A 40 7.87 -2.06 -4.40
N GLY A 41 7.51 -2.27 -3.13
CA GLY A 41 7.43 -3.60 -2.54
C GLY A 41 6.48 -4.53 -3.30
N LEU A 42 5.29 -4.04 -3.67
CA LEU A 42 4.32 -4.78 -4.48
C LEU A 42 4.90 -5.18 -5.84
N LEU A 43 5.52 -4.23 -6.56
CA LEU A 43 6.16 -4.50 -7.85
C LEU A 43 7.31 -5.51 -7.74
N GLN A 44 8.07 -5.47 -6.64
CA GLN A 44 9.11 -6.46 -6.37
C GLN A 44 8.53 -7.86 -6.18
N ILE A 45 7.43 -8.00 -5.43
CA ILE A 45 6.75 -9.29 -5.25
C ILE A 45 6.22 -9.79 -6.60
N ARG A 46 5.64 -8.92 -7.43
CA ARG A 46 5.20 -9.27 -8.78
C ARG A 46 6.33 -9.82 -9.63
N ARG A 47 7.49 -9.15 -9.65
CA ARG A 47 8.68 -9.63 -10.38
C ARG A 47 9.09 -11.05 -9.97
N LEU A 48 8.95 -11.40 -8.70
CA LEU A 48 9.30 -12.73 -8.17
C LEU A 48 8.21 -13.79 -8.39
N THR A 49 6.94 -13.38 -8.47
CA THR A 49 5.78 -14.31 -8.42
C THR A 49 5.02 -14.45 -9.74
N ASN A 50 5.12 -13.47 -10.64
CA ASN A 50 4.50 -13.50 -11.98
C ASN A 50 5.43 -14.08 -13.03
N THR A 51 5.96 -15.29 -12.79
CA THR A 51 6.80 -15.97 -13.77
C THR A 51 5.95 -16.42 -14.97
N GLY A 52 6.36 -16.06 -16.19
CA GLY A 52 5.69 -16.48 -17.43
C GLY A 52 4.72 -15.47 -18.07
N THR A 53 4.51 -14.30 -17.47
CA THR A 53 3.91 -13.13 -18.15
C THR A 53 5.01 -12.30 -18.83
N GLY A 54 4.66 -11.41 -19.76
CA GLY A 54 5.60 -10.51 -20.43
C GLY A 54 6.38 -9.62 -19.46
N ASP A 55 5.93 -8.39 -19.22
CA ASP A 55 6.45 -7.62 -18.09
C ASP A 55 5.74 -8.09 -16.80
N PRO A 56 6.45 -8.75 -15.87
CA PRO A 56 5.84 -9.29 -14.65
C PRO A 56 5.31 -8.19 -13.70
N ALA A 57 5.83 -6.96 -13.79
CA ALA A 57 5.39 -5.83 -12.98
C ALA A 57 4.15 -5.12 -13.54
N ALA A 58 3.95 -5.20 -14.87
CA ALA A 58 2.88 -4.51 -15.58
C ALA A 58 1.48 -5.06 -15.32
N VAL A 59 1.36 -6.32 -14.85
CA VAL A 59 0.06 -6.97 -14.61
C VAL A 59 -0.10 -7.41 -13.15
N PRO A 60 -1.31 -7.31 -12.57
CA PRO A 60 -1.58 -7.83 -11.23
C PRO A 60 -1.29 -9.32 -11.12
N ALA A 61 -0.64 -9.73 -10.03
CA ALA A 61 -0.39 -11.14 -9.77
C ALA A 61 -1.66 -11.95 -9.47
N GLN A 62 -1.62 -13.27 -9.64
CA GLN A 62 -2.78 -14.14 -9.37
C GLN A 62 -3.31 -13.96 -7.93
N TRP A 63 -2.40 -13.79 -6.97
CA TRP A 63 -2.76 -13.60 -5.56
C TRP A 63 -3.40 -12.23 -5.29
N GLU A 64 -3.01 -11.18 -6.02
CA GLU A 64 -3.66 -9.85 -5.93
C GLU A 64 -5.10 -9.92 -6.40
N ARG A 65 -5.36 -10.68 -7.47
CA ARG A 65 -6.70 -10.89 -8.01
C ARG A 65 -7.66 -11.58 -7.03
N ARG A 66 -7.14 -12.27 -6.01
CA ARG A 66 -7.96 -12.85 -4.93
C ARG A 66 -8.36 -11.84 -3.87
N ARG A 67 -7.67 -10.69 -3.78
CA ARG A 67 -7.94 -9.59 -2.83
C ARG A 67 -7.77 -8.23 -3.54
N PRO A 68 -8.59 -7.93 -4.55
CA PRO A 68 -8.31 -6.83 -5.49
C PRO A 68 -8.44 -5.46 -4.85
N VAL A 69 -9.34 -5.26 -3.88
CA VAL A 69 -9.62 -3.95 -3.26
C VAL A 69 -8.34 -3.29 -2.74
N ARG A 70 -7.55 -4.03 -1.94
CA ARG A 70 -6.28 -3.52 -1.38
C ARG A 70 -5.23 -3.24 -2.46
N ALA A 71 -5.10 -4.11 -3.45
CA ALA A 71 -4.12 -3.94 -4.52
C ALA A 71 -4.47 -2.74 -5.42
N VAL A 72 -5.75 -2.55 -5.74
CA VAL A 72 -6.26 -1.43 -6.53
C VAL A 72 -6.13 -0.12 -5.75
N ALA A 73 -6.51 -0.10 -4.47
CA ALA A 73 -6.36 1.07 -3.61
C ALA A 73 -4.91 1.57 -3.58
N LEU A 74 -3.95 0.68 -3.33
CA LEU A 74 -2.53 1.04 -3.35
C LEU A 74 -2.07 1.59 -4.72
N ALA A 75 -2.54 0.99 -5.82
CA ALA A 75 -2.20 1.48 -7.16
C ALA A 75 -2.79 2.86 -7.47
N LEU A 76 -4.02 3.14 -7.03
CA LEU A 76 -4.65 4.46 -7.16
C LEU A 76 -3.90 5.51 -6.34
N GLU A 77 -3.57 5.20 -5.08
CA GLU A 77 -2.81 6.11 -4.23
C GLU A 77 -1.43 6.41 -4.81
N ALA A 78 -0.73 5.39 -5.34
CA ALA A 78 0.56 5.58 -6.00
C ALA A 78 0.45 6.44 -7.27
N ALA A 79 -0.71 6.42 -7.93
CA ALA A 79 -1.04 7.30 -9.06
C ALA A 79 -1.53 8.70 -8.62
N GLY A 80 -1.59 9.00 -7.32
CA GLY A 80 -2.12 10.26 -6.79
C GLY A 80 -3.64 10.40 -6.92
N LEU A 81 -4.35 9.30 -7.13
CA LEU A 81 -5.80 9.26 -7.20
C LEU A 81 -6.38 8.84 -5.84
N PRO A 82 -7.44 9.50 -5.34
CA PRO A 82 -8.11 9.02 -4.16
C PRO A 82 -8.73 7.65 -4.44
N ALA A 83 -8.58 6.73 -3.51
CA ALA A 83 -9.52 5.62 -3.42
C ALA A 83 -10.87 6.19 -2.95
N SER A 84 -11.94 5.80 -3.65
CA SER A 84 -13.29 6.38 -3.57
C SER A 84 -13.79 6.73 -2.18
#